data_AF-A0A127SSK2-F1
#
_entry.id   AF-A0A127SSK2-F1
#
_cell.length_a   1.000
_cell.length_b   1.000
_cell.length_c   1.000
_cell.angle_alpha   90.00
_cell.angle_beta   90.00
_cell.angle_gamma   90.00
#
_symmetry.space_group_name_H-M   'P 1'
#
loop_
_entity.id
_entity.type
_entity.pdbx_description
1 polymer ?
#
loop_
_entity_poly.entity_id
_entity_poly.type
_entity_poly.pdbx_seq_one_letter_code
_entity_poly.pdbx_strand_id
1 'polypeptide(L)'
;EFIGSDGVYKGSKSGNFTSFVKKNPRCLILLDEVEKAHISIIHLFLQILDAGRIRDSKTDEEVSLASAIMVFTTNAGKQLYENSESI
;
A
#
# COMPACT_ATOMS: atom_id res chain seq x y z
N GLU A 1 2.95 8.22 9.20
CA GLU A 1 2.00 8.97 8.34
C GLU A 1 1.19 8.09 7.40
N PHE A 2 1.79 7.09 6.72
CA PHE A 2 1.05 6.21 5.79
C PHE A 2 -0.09 5.44 6.49
N ILE A 3 0.21 4.74 7.59
CA ILE A 3 -0.76 3.94 8.39
C ILE A 3 -1.08 4.53 9.77
N GLY A 4 -0.53 5.72 10.05
CA GLY A 4 -0.50 6.34 11.37
C GLY A 4 0.93 6.40 11.92
N SER A 5 1.04 6.71 13.21
CA SER A 5 2.26 6.66 14.04
C SER A 5 1.83 6.32 15.46
N ASP A 6 2.64 5.57 16.23
CA ASP A 6 2.29 5.15 17.59
C ASP A 6 1.78 6.31 18.46
N GLY A 7 0.67 6.04 19.16
CA GLY A 7 -0.20 7.03 19.81
C GLY A 7 0.41 7.83 20.97
N VAL A 8 1.69 7.70 21.27
CA VAL A 8 2.34 8.30 22.46
C VAL A 8 2.65 9.80 22.29
N TYR A 9 2.69 10.33 21.06
CA TYR A 9 3.00 11.75 20.81
C TYR A 9 1.75 12.62 20.52
N LYS A 10 1.67 13.77 21.21
CA LYS A 10 0.59 14.79 21.19
C LYS A 10 0.25 15.42 19.81
N GLY A 11 0.87 14.98 18.72
CA GLY A 11 0.64 15.47 17.34
C GLY A 11 0.32 14.37 16.32
N SER A 12 0.02 13.14 16.76
CA SER A 12 -0.21 12.01 15.85
C SER A 12 -1.45 12.20 14.97
N LYS A 13 -1.33 11.98 13.66
CA LYS A 13 -2.44 11.95 12.69
C LYS A 13 -2.80 10.50 12.38
N SER A 14 -4.08 10.23 12.08
CA SER A 14 -4.48 8.92 11.55
C SER A 14 -3.73 8.65 10.24
N GLY A 15 -3.56 7.38 9.86
CA GLY A 15 -2.90 7.06 8.61
C GLY A 15 -3.63 7.71 7.44
N ASN A 16 -2.92 8.45 6.59
CA ASN A 16 -3.54 9.06 5.41
C ASN A 16 -4.16 7.97 4.51
N PHE A 17 -3.51 6.80 4.43
CA PHE A 17 -3.99 5.66 3.65
C PHE A 17 -5.20 4.99 4.31
N THR A 18 -5.09 4.59 5.58
CA THR A 18 -6.17 3.91 6.32
C THR A 18 -7.43 4.78 6.40
N SER A 19 -7.26 6.08 6.64
CA SER A 19 -8.36 7.05 6.68
C SER A 19 -9.02 7.24 5.31
N PHE A 20 -8.22 7.26 4.23
CA PHE A 20 -8.73 7.40 2.87
C PHE A 20 -9.56 6.19 2.46
N VAL A 21 -9.04 4.98 2.67
CA VAL A 21 -9.71 3.73 2.31
C VAL A 21 -10.99 3.55 3.14
N LYS A 22 -10.96 3.86 4.43
CA LYS A 22 -12.16 3.81 5.29
C LYS A 22 -13.28 4.70 4.77
N LYS A 23 -12.94 5.90 4.26
CA LYS A 23 -13.91 6.83 3.66
C LYS A 23 -14.30 6.44 2.22
N ASN A 24 -13.44 5.72 1.51
CA ASN A 24 -13.59 5.36 0.10
C ASN A 24 -13.31 3.86 -0.13
N PRO A 25 -14.18 2.95 0.34
CA PRO A 25 -13.92 1.50 0.29
C PRO A 25 -13.85 0.94 -1.14
N ARG A 26 -14.49 1.61 -2.10
CA ARG A 26 -14.40 1.31 -3.55
C ARG A 26 -13.47 2.30 -4.23
N CYS A 27 -12.17 2.11 -4.05
CA CYS A 27 -11.15 2.97 -4.65
C CYS A 27 -10.15 2.15 -5.48
N LEU A 28 -9.41 2.83 -6.34
CA LEU A 28 -8.22 2.30 -6.99
C LEU A 28 -6.99 2.83 -6.27
N ILE A 29 -6.12 1.92 -5.86
CA ILE A 29 -4.84 2.22 -5.21
C ILE A 29 -3.74 1.84 -6.20
N LEU A 30 -3.00 2.83 -6.68
CA LEU A 30 -1.87 2.65 -7.58
C LEU A 30 -0.56 2.77 -6.80
N LEU A 31 0.30 1.77 -6.89
CA LEU A 31 1.69 1.82 -6.47
C LEU A 31 2.56 1.80 -7.71
N ASP A 32 3.19 2.93 -7.99
CA ASP A 32 4.10 3.06 -9.11
C ASP A 32 5.53 2.70 -8.71
N GLU A 33 6.27 2.03 -9.60
CA GLU A 33 7.68 1.64 -9.40
C GLU A 33 7.92 0.93 -8.05
N VAL A 34 7.12 -0.08 -7.72
CA VAL A 34 7.14 -0.73 -6.39
C VAL A 34 8.51 -1.32 -6.03
N GLU A 35 9.36 -1.64 -7.01
CA GLU A 35 10.74 -2.10 -6.79
C GLU A 35 11.63 -1.08 -6.09
N LYS A 36 11.28 0.21 -6.14
CA LYS A 36 12.00 1.29 -5.46
C LYS A 36 11.47 1.54 -4.05
N ALA A 37 10.34 0.93 -3.68
CA ALA A 37 9.75 1.11 -2.37
C ALA A 37 10.62 0.49 -1.27
N HIS A 38 10.63 1.11 -0.10
CA HIS A 38 11.30 0.54 1.07
C HIS A 38 10.65 -0.79 1.47
N ILE A 39 11.44 -1.76 1.94
CA ILE A 39 10.97 -3.12 2.29
C ILE A 39 9.80 -3.13 3.27
N SER A 40 9.71 -2.16 4.17
CA SER A 40 8.59 -2.03 5.11
C SER A 40 7.26 -1.74 4.42
N ILE A 41 7.27 -1.01 3.30
CA ILE A 41 6.07 -0.76 2.49
C ILE A 41 5.66 -2.04 1.77
N ILE A 42 6.63 -2.79 1.22
CA ILE A 42 6.36 -4.08 0.58
C ILE A 42 5.72 -5.04 1.58
N HIS A 43 6.28 -5.20 2.78
CA HIS A 43 5.71 -6.05 3.83
C HIS A 43 4.31 -5.62 4.26
N LEU A 44 4.05 -4.32 4.34
CA LEU A 44 2.71 -3.81 4.63
C LEU A 44 1.70 -4.25 3.56
N PHE A 45 2.05 -4.11 2.29
CA PHE A 45 1.16 -4.53 1.20
C PHE A 45 1.02 -6.04 1.10
N LEU A 46 2.06 -6.82 1.43
CA LEU A 46 1.93 -8.27 1.57
C LEU A 46 0.89 -8.64 2.64
N GLN A 47 0.91 -7.99 3.80
CA GLN A 47 -0.11 -8.20 4.85
C GLN A 47 -1.52 -7.86 4.34
N ILE A 48 -1.66 -6.77 3.60
CA ILE A 48 -2.95 -6.38 3.01
C ILE A 48 -3.42 -7.39 1.96
N LEU A 49 -2.55 -7.83 1.08
CA LEU A 49 -2.89 -8.77 0.00
C LEU A 49 -3.28 -10.15 0.55
N ASP A 50 -2.70 -10.56 1.68
CA ASP A 50 -3.06 -11.79 2.37
C ASP A 50 -4.39 -11.65 3.15
N ALA A 51 -4.49 -10.63 4.02
CA ALA A 51 -5.62 -10.50 4.94
C ALA A 51 -6.84 -9.73 4.39
N GLY A 52 -6.69 -9.02 3.26
CA GLY A 52 -7.70 -8.13 2.70
C GLY A 52 -8.06 -6.93 3.57
N ARG A 53 -7.23 -6.61 4.57
CA ARG A 53 -7.46 -5.57 5.56
C ARG A 53 -6.15 -5.05 6.14
N ILE A 54 -6.23 -3.90 6.79
CA ILE A 54 -5.11 -3.26 7.47
C ILE A 54 -5.57 -2.69 8.81
N ARG A 55 -4.68 -2.68 9.80
CA ARG A 55 -4.93 -2.06 11.10
C ARG A 55 -4.33 -0.65 11.14
N ASP A 56 -5.12 0.35 11.51
CA ASP A 56 -4.61 1.69 11.77
C ASP A 56 -3.85 1.67 13.10
N SER A 57 -2.56 2.04 13.08
CA SER A 57 -1.69 1.91 14.25
C SER A 57 -2.02 2.90 15.37
N LYS A 58 -2.82 3.94 15.09
CA LYS A 58 -3.25 4.91 16.09
C LYS A 58 -4.59 4.53 16.72
N THR A 59 -5.57 4.13 15.92
CA THR A 59 -6.93 3.84 16.42
C THR A 59 -7.13 2.37 16.80
N ASP A 60 -6.19 1.50 16.42
CA ASP A 60 -6.30 0.04 16.54
C ASP A 60 -7.49 -0.56 15.75
N GLU A 61 -8.09 0.22 14.86
CA GLU A 61 -9.22 -0.22 14.04
C GLU A 61 -8.75 -0.97 12.79
N GLU A 62 -9.50 -2.02 12.41
CA GLU A 62 -9.32 -2.68 11.12
C GLU A 62 -10.11 -1.97 10.01
N VAL A 63 -9.41 -1.68 8.92
CA VAL A 63 -9.97 -1.13 7.68
C VAL A 63 -9.93 -2.22 6.62
N SER A 64 -11.10 -2.58 6.09
CA SER A 64 -11.19 -3.56 5.00
C SER A 64 -10.81 -2.95 3.66
N LEU A 65 -10.08 -3.72 2.84
CA LEU A 65 -9.73 -3.41 1.45
C LEU A 65 -10.43 -4.33 0.44
N ALA A 66 -11.41 -5.14 0.88
CA ALA A 66 -12.05 -6.15 0.03
C ALA A 66 -12.76 -5.59 -1.21
N SER A 67 -13.11 -4.30 -1.24
CA SER A 67 -13.74 -3.63 -2.38
C SER A 67 -12.79 -2.68 -3.13
N ALA A 68 -11.53 -2.60 -2.72
CA ALA A 68 -10.52 -1.78 -3.37
C ALA A 68 -9.83 -2.58 -4.48
N ILE A 69 -9.51 -1.91 -5.58
CA ILE A 69 -8.65 -2.46 -6.63
C ILE A 69 -7.24 -1.95 -6.38
N MET A 70 -6.27 -2.86 -6.32
CA MET A 70 -4.87 -2.51 -6.11
C MET A 70 -4.07 -2.81 -7.39
N VAL A 71 -3.36 -1.81 -7.89
CA VAL A 71 -2.51 -1.91 -9.09
C VAL A 71 -1.09 -1.60 -8.67
N PHE A 72 -0.18 -2.51 -8.98
CA PHE A 72 1.25 -2.35 -8.78
C PHE A 72 1.94 -2.31 -10.14
N THR A 73 2.81 -1.34 -10.35
CA THR A 73 3.68 -1.29 -11.53
C THR A 73 5.12 -1.56 -11.10
N THR A 74 5.91 -2.13 -12.01
CA THR A 74 7.34 -2.29 -11.79
C THR A 74 8.11 -2.22 -13.10
N ASN A 75 9.28 -1.57 -13.07
CA ASN A 75 10.22 -1.53 -14.18
C ASN A 75 11.31 -2.61 -14.08
N ALA A 76 11.30 -3.46 -13.05
CA ALA A 76 12.32 -4.49 -12.83
C ALA A 76 12.46 -5.49 -14.00
N GLY A 77 11.39 -5.69 -14.77
CA GLY A 77 11.36 -6.60 -15.93
C GLY A 77 11.76 -5.96 -17.26
N LYS A 78 12.13 -4.66 -17.31
CA LYS A 78 12.34 -3.93 -18.57
C LYS A 78 13.34 -4.60 -19.52
N GLN A 79 14.46 -5.12 -18.97
CA GLN A 79 15.50 -5.78 -19.75
C GLN A 79 15.03 -7.07 -20.46
N LEU A 80 13.99 -7.73 -19.95
CA LEU A 80 13.43 -8.93 -20.59
C LEU A 80 12.77 -8.59 -21.94
N TYR A 81 12.24 -7.37 -22.06
CA TYR A 81 11.52 -6.93 -23.26
C TYR A 81 12.43 -6.23 -24.28
N GLU A 82 13.53 -5.61 -23.84
CA GLU A 82 14.51 -4.97 -24.73
C GLU A 82 15.24 -5.99 -25.63
N ASN A 83 15.49 -7.21 -25.14
CA ASN A 83 16.19 -8.24 -25.92
C ASN A 83 15.31 -8.97 -26.94
N SER A 84 13.98 -8.94 -26.75
CA SER A 84 13.02 -9.58 -27.67
C SER A 84 12.78 -8.80 -28.98
N GLU A 85 13.19 -7.52 -29.05
CA GLU A 85 13.14 -6.75 -30.30
C GLU A 85 14.43 -6.87 -31.14
N SER A 86 15.45 -7.57 -30.62
CA SER A 86 16.75 -7.76 -31.31
C SER A 86 16.89 -9.14 -31.97
N ILE A 87 15.79 -9.87 -32.19
CA ILE A 87 15.76 -11.17 -32.89
C ILE A 87 15.05 -11.02 -34.23
#